data_AF-C0Z365-F1
#
_entry.id   AF-C0Z365-F1
#
_cell.length_a   1.000
_cell.length_b   1.000
_cell.length_c   1.000
_cell.angle_alpha   90.00
_cell.angle_beta   90.00
_cell.angle_gamma   90.00
#
_symmetry.space_group_name_H-M   'P 1'
#
loop_
_entity.id
_entity.type
_entity.pdbx_description
1 polymer ?
#
loop_
_entity_poly.entity_id
_entity_poly.type
_entity_poly.pdbx_seq_one_letter_code
_entity_poly.pdbx_strand_id
1 'polypeptide(L)'
;MFDQRLVGATNQPKPAQWHRIAVHNEVLGSYAVQKLAKNSSVYVEGDIETRVYNDSISSEVKSIPEICVRRDGKIRMIKYGESISKISFDELKEGLI
;
A
#
# COMPACT_ATOMS: atom_id res chain seq x y z
N MET A 1 -4.59 -19.15 8.45
CA MET A 1 -5.01 -17.84 9.01
C MET A 1 -6.48 -17.65 8.66
N PHE A 2 -7.35 -17.49 9.66
CA PHE A 2 -8.79 -17.32 9.45
C PHE A 2 -9.10 -15.86 9.09
N ASP A 3 -9.81 -15.64 7.98
CA ASP A 3 -10.24 -14.30 7.58
C ASP A 3 -11.62 -14.01 8.19
N GLN A 4 -11.62 -13.29 9.31
CA GLN A 4 -12.85 -12.92 10.04
C GLN A 4 -13.85 -12.12 9.19
N ARG A 5 -13.41 -11.52 8.07
CA ARG A 5 -14.27 -10.71 7.19
C ARG A 5 -15.16 -11.54 6.28
N LEU A 6 -14.89 -12.84 6.15
CA LEU A 6 -15.68 -13.76 5.31
C LEU A 6 -16.82 -14.41 6.11
N VAL A 7 -16.91 -14.14 7.41
CA VAL A 7 -17.96 -14.67 8.28
C VAL A 7 -19.31 -14.11 7.81
N GLY A 8 -20.16 -14.97 7.25
CA GLY A 8 -21.51 -14.62 6.77
C GLY A 8 -21.60 -14.20 5.29
N ALA A 9 -20.46 -14.09 4.59
CA ALA A 9 -20.41 -13.64 3.18
C ALA A 9 -19.98 -14.78 2.26
N THR A 10 -20.85 -15.78 2.04
CA THR A 10 -20.51 -16.99 1.27
C THR A 10 -20.51 -16.80 -0.25
N ASN A 11 -20.97 -15.66 -0.76
CA ASN A 11 -21.09 -15.40 -2.21
C ASN A 11 -20.82 -13.94 -2.63
N GLN A 12 -20.09 -13.18 -1.81
CA GLN A 12 -19.73 -11.79 -2.11
C GLN A 12 -18.24 -11.69 -2.47
N PRO A 13 -17.84 -10.74 -3.35
CA PRO A 13 -16.44 -10.49 -3.62
C PRO A 13 -15.73 -10.09 -2.31
N LYS A 14 -14.51 -10.59 -2.13
CA LYS A 14 -13.72 -10.31 -0.93
C LYS A 14 -13.49 -8.79 -0.82
N PRO A 15 -13.69 -8.18 0.36
CA PRO A 15 -13.47 -6.75 0.53
C PRO A 15 -11.98 -6.41 0.39
N ALA A 16 -11.71 -5.25 -0.20
CA ALA A 16 -10.36 -4.71 -0.36
C ALA A 16 -9.64 -4.58 0.99
N GLN A 17 -8.33 -4.79 0.98
CA GLN A 17 -7.47 -4.59 2.14
C GLN A 17 -6.42 -3.55 1.85
N TRP A 18 -6.31 -2.59 2.75
CA TRP A 18 -5.27 -1.58 2.73
C TRP A 18 -4.18 -2.00 3.70
N HIS A 19 -2.97 -2.18 3.17
CA HIS A 19 -1.81 -2.57 3.95
C HIS A 19 -0.79 -1.43 3.93
N ARG A 20 -0.20 -1.14 5.08
CA ARG A 20 0.90 -0.19 5.19
C ARG A 20 2.22 -0.94 4.99
N ILE A 21 3.01 -0.49 4.01
CA ILE A 21 4.31 -1.08 3.70
C ILE A 21 5.40 -0.13 4.20
N ALA A 22 6.30 -0.62 5.06
CA ALA A 22 7.43 0.13 5.59
C ALA A 22 8.74 -0.43 5.04
N VAL A 23 9.45 0.36 4.22
CA VAL A 23 10.71 -0.07 3.59
C VAL A 23 11.88 0.49 4.37
N HIS A 24 12.64 -0.40 5.02
CA HIS A 24 13.79 -0.01 5.87
C HIS A 24 15.13 -0.15 5.15
N ASN A 25 15.19 -0.92 4.07
CA ASN A 25 16.38 -1.06 3.25
C ASN A 25 16.51 0.13 2.29
N GLU A 26 17.62 0.86 2.38
CA GLU A 26 17.86 2.09 1.60
C GLU A 26 17.88 1.85 0.08
N VAL A 27 18.45 0.73 -0.37
CA VAL A 27 18.54 0.37 -1.79
C VAL A 27 17.15 0.05 -2.34
N LEU A 28 16.36 -0.72 -1.60
CA LEU A 28 14.97 -1.04 -1.97
C LEU A 28 14.07 0.20 -1.89
N GLY A 29 14.30 1.09 -0.92
CA GLY A 29 13.60 2.36 -0.82
C GLY A 29 13.88 3.25 -2.03
N SER A 30 15.15 3.37 -2.43
CA SER A 30 15.56 4.10 -3.64
C SER A 30 14.93 3.50 -4.90
N TYR A 31 14.93 2.17 -5.03
CA TYR A 31 14.24 1.48 -6.12
C TYR A 31 12.73 1.79 -6.13
N ALA A 32 12.08 1.74 -4.97
CA ALA A 32 10.65 1.98 -4.84
C ALA A 32 10.28 3.40 -5.31
N VAL A 33 11.02 4.41 -4.86
CA VAL A 33 10.80 5.82 -5.24
C VAL A 33 11.02 6.04 -6.74
N GLN A 34 12.06 5.43 -7.32
CA GLN A 34 12.41 5.66 -8.72
C GLN A 34 11.52 4.91 -9.71
N LYS A 35 11.01 3.73 -9.32
CA LYS A 35 10.31 2.83 -10.25
C LYS A 35 8.81 2.80 -10.00
N LEU A 36 8.34 2.82 -8.76
CA LEU A 36 6.91 2.64 -8.48
C LEU A 36 6.16 3.94 -8.73
N ALA A 37 5.10 3.86 -9.54
CA ALA A 37 4.14 4.93 -9.75
C ALA A 37 2.77 4.57 -9.15
N LYS A 38 1.91 5.57 -8.97
CA LYS A 38 0.51 5.35 -8.59
C LYS A 38 -0.13 4.32 -9.55
N ASN A 39 -1.02 3.49 -9.01
CA ASN A 39 -1.71 2.41 -9.74
C ASN A 39 -0.82 1.28 -10.27
N SER A 40 0.48 1.23 -9.92
CA SER A 40 1.33 0.09 -10.25
C SER A 40 0.93 -1.15 -9.45
N SER A 41 0.98 -2.32 -10.08
CA SER A 41 0.86 -3.60 -9.36
C SER A 41 2.25 -4.04 -8.90
N VAL A 42 2.39 -4.31 -7.61
CA VAL A 42 3.69 -4.54 -6.95
C VAL A 42 3.60 -5.80 -6.08
N TYR A 43 4.61 -6.66 -6.19
CA TYR A 43 4.86 -7.75 -5.26
C TYR A 43 5.73 -7.25 -4.10
N VAL A 44 5.31 -7.55 -2.88
CA VAL A 44 6.02 -7.16 -1.65
C VAL A 44 6.15 -8.37 -0.74
N GLU A 45 7.34 -8.57 -0.19
CA GLU A 45 7.67 -9.60 0.80
C GLU A 45 8.37 -8.93 1.99
N GLY A 46 7.90 -9.22 3.19
CA GLY A 46 8.43 -8.67 4.43
C GLY A 46 7.70 -9.24 5.65
N ASP A 47 8.12 -8.81 6.84
CA ASP A 47 7.58 -9.29 8.10
C ASP A 47 6.38 -8.45 8.54
N ILE A 48 5.35 -9.10 9.10
CA ILE A 48 4.23 -8.38 9.71
C ILE A 48 4.63 -7.97 11.13
N GLU A 49 4.75 -6.67 11.37
CA GLU A 49 5.09 -6.08 12.67
C GLU A 49 3.95 -5.12 13.10
N THR A 50 3.58 -5.14 14.38
CA THR A 50 2.66 -4.14 14.95
C THR A 50 3.46 -3.06 15.64
N ARG A 51 3.38 -1.82 15.14
CA ARG A 51 4.06 -0.67 15.73
C ARG A 51 3.14 0.11 16.64
N VAL A 52 3.64 0.38 17.83
CA VAL A 52 2.96 1.20 18.83
C VAL A 52 3.46 2.62 18.71
N TYR A 53 2.56 3.51 18.33
CA TYR A 53 2.81 4.94 18.21
C TYR A 53 2.08 5.67 19.34
N ASN A 54 2.74 6.64 19.95
CA ASN A 54 2.08 7.58 20.84
C ASN A 54 1.70 8.82 20.02
N ASP A 55 0.40 9.03 19.83
CA ASP A 55 -0.09 10.20 19.11
C ASP A 55 0.07 11.42 20.01
N SER A 56 1.06 12.27 19.73
CA SER A 56 1.32 13.48 20.51
C SER A 56 0.17 14.49 20.52
N ILE A 57 -0.78 14.38 19.58
CA ILE A 57 -1.91 15.30 19.45
C ILE A 57 -3.12 14.75 20.21
N SER A 58 -3.46 13.47 20.03
CA SER A 58 -4.61 12.86 20.73
C SER A 58 -4.27 12.26 22.08
N SER A 59 -2.97 12.16 22.44
CA SER A 59 -2.46 11.45 23.62
C SER A 59 -2.85 9.96 23.66
N GLU A 60 -3.23 9.38 22.52
CA GLU A 60 -3.64 7.98 22.43
C GLU A 60 -2.49 7.10 21.94
N VAL A 61 -2.45 5.89 22.48
CA VAL A 61 -1.56 4.83 22.02
C VAL A 61 -2.22 4.09 20.85
N LYS A 62 -1.63 4.20 19.66
CA LYS A 62 -2.11 3.56 18.43
C LYS A 62 -1.22 2.39 18.05
N SER A 63 -1.83 1.23 17.88
CA SER A 63 -1.17 0.02 17.38
C SER A 63 -1.49 -0.18 15.90
N ILE A 64 -0.49 0.00 15.03
CA ILE A 64 -0.66 -0.07 13.58
C ILE A 64 0.11 -1.29 13.04
N PRO A 65 -0.57 -2.26 12.40
CA PRO A 65 0.11 -3.36 11.72
C PRO A 65 0.72 -2.88 10.40
N GLU A 66 1.97 -3.23 10.16
CA GLU A 66 2.74 -2.87 8.97
C GLU A 66 3.48 -4.09 8.43
N ILE A 67 3.65 -4.13 7.10
CA ILE A 67 4.57 -5.07 6.46
C ILE A 67 5.92 -4.38 6.33
N CYS A 68 6.88 -4.83 7.12
CA CYS A 68 8.23 -4.29 7.20
C CYS A 68 9.17 -5.01 6.23
N VAL A 69 9.63 -4.31 5.19
CA VAL A 69 10.60 -4.82 4.23
C VAL A 69 12.00 -4.49 4.75
N ARG A 70 12.70 -5.53 5.25
CA ARG A 70 14.05 -5.43 5.82
C ARG A 70 15.10 -6.08 4.90
N ARG A 71 16.00 -6.90 5.44
CA ARG A 71 17.21 -7.36 4.73
C ARG A 71 16.90 -8.34 3.60
N ASP A 72 16.05 -9.31 3.88
CA ASP A 72 15.59 -10.39 3.00
C ASP A 72 14.27 -10.08 2.29
N GLY A 73 13.62 -8.98 2.68
CA GLY A 73 12.41 -8.49 2.05
C GLY A 73 12.61 -8.17 0.56
N LYS A 74 11.52 -8.28 -0.21
CA LYS A 74 11.54 -8.09 -1.66
C LYS A 74 10.48 -7.09 -2.09
N ILE A 75 10.82 -6.27 -3.08
CA ILE A 75 9.87 -5.39 -3.78
C ILE A 75 10.11 -5.58 -5.27
N ARG A 76 9.06 -5.94 -6.00
CA ARG A 76 9.13 -6.11 -7.47
C ARG A 76 7.89 -5.53 -8.12
N MET A 77 8.09 -4.71 -9.13
CA MET A 77 6.98 -4.28 -9.98
C MET A 77 6.52 -5.45 -10.86
N ILE A 78 5.21 -5.71 -10.87
CA ILE A 78 4.57 -6.69 -11.75
C ILE A 78 4.02 -5.99 -13.00
N LYS A 79 3.32 -4.86 -12.79
CA LYS A 79 2.71 -4.08 -13.86
C LYS A 79 2.92 -2.59 -13.58
N TYR A 80 3.36 -1.86 -14.59
CA TYR A 80 3.41 -0.41 -14.54
C TYR A 80 1.99 0.14 -14.33
N GLY A 81 1.86 1.10 -13.42
CA GLY A 81 0.63 1.87 -13.29
C GLY A 81 0.37 2.63 -14.58
N GLU A 82 -0.89 2.72 -14.98
CA GLU A 82 -1.29 3.62 -16.06
C GLU A 82 -0.83 5.03 -15.68
N SER A 83 0.09 5.56 -16.48
CA SER A 83 0.69 6.85 -16.20
C SER A 83 -0.39 7.93 -16.26
N ILE A 84 -0.42 8.80 -15.26
CA ILE A 84 -1.19 10.05 -15.28
C ILE A 84 -0.85 10.91 -16.51
N SER A 85 0.28 10.67 -17.20
CA SER A 85 0.59 11.34 -18.48
C SER A 85 -0.37 11.01 -19.63
N LYS A 86 -1.28 10.04 -19.48
CA LYS A 86 -2.38 9.79 -20.42
C LYS A 86 -3.71 10.44 -20.03
N ILE A 87 -3.82 11.08 -18.86
CA ILE A 87 -4.98 11.91 -18.56
C ILE A 87 -4.82 13.17 -19.40
N SER A 88 -5.55 13.24 -20.52
CA SER A 88 -5.53 14.44 -21.34
C SER A 88 -6.03 15.62 -20.48
N PHE A 89 -5.42 16.79 -20.64
CA PHE A 89 -5.87 18.00 -19.95
C PHE A 89 -7.34 18.34 -20.27
N ASP A 90 -7.88 17.80 -21.36
CA ASP A 90 -9.25 17.97 -21.81
C ASP A 90 -10.25 17.18 -20.94
N GLU A 91 -9.89 15.99 -20.44
CA GLU A 91 -10.74 15.20 -19.52
C GLU A 91 -10.91 15.86 -18.14
N LEU A 92 -9.97 16.70 -17.72
CA LEU A 92 -10.03 17.43 -16.44
C LEU A 92 -10.94 18.67 -16.49
N LYS A 93 -11.29 19.17 -17.68
CA LYS A 93 -12.16 20.34 -17.85
C LYS A 93 -13.66 20.00 -17.76
N GLU A 94 -14.04 18.78 -18.12
CA GLU A 94 -15.46 18.36 -18.09
C GLU A 94 -16.02 18.21 -16.67
N GLY A 95 -15.16 18.06 -15.65
CA GLY A 95 -15.58 17.95 -14.24
C GLY A 95 -15.70 19.29 -13.49
N LEU A 96 -15.53 20.43 -14.18
CA LEU A 96 -15.47 21.77 -13.58
C LEU A 96 -16.56 22.73 -14.11
N ILE A 97 -17.63 22.20 -14.73
CA ILE A 97 -18.83 22.95 -15.11
C ILE A 97 -20.03 22.44 -14.31
#